data_AF-A0A1W1Y2H3-F1
#
_entry.id   AF-A0A1W1Y2H3-F1
#
_cell.length_a   1.000
_cell.length_b   1.000
_cell.length_c   1.000
_cell.angle_alpha   90.00
_cell.angle_beta   90.00
_cell.angle_gamma   90.00
#
_symmetry.space_group_name_H-M   'P 1'
#
loop_
_entity.id
_entity.type
_entity.pdbx_description
1 polymer ?
#
loop_
_entity_poly.entity_id
_entity_poly.type
_entity_poly.pdbx_seq_one_letter_code
_entity_poly.pdbx_strand_id
1 'polypeptide(L)'
;IDNGEAQREFDRWRLTYNTVRPHEALGMATPITRYRTSEIAYPEVLPQPEYLASDKTYKVDKAALITFQGQRFKIGRAFIGQRIGLRPTLMDGVWTVWFSRFEIGTIDMRTTGAGMTRSVTHVPEHL
;
A
#
# COMPACT_ATOMS: atom_id res chain seq x y z
N ILE A 1 18.91 -6.24 -23.25
CA ILE A 1 19.39 -7.64 -23.19
C ILE A 1 18.15 -8.50 -23.38
N ASP A 2 18.12 -9.28 -24.45
CA ASP A 2 17.05 -10.25 -24.70
C ASP A 2 17.42 -11.57 -24.02
N ASN A 3 16.57 -12.05 -23.11
CA ASN A 3 16.78 -13.24 -22.30
C ASN A 3 15.98 -14.45 -22.81
N GLY A 4 15.70 -14.51 -24.13
CA GLY A 4 14.87 -15.57 -24.72
C GLY A 4 15.37 -17.00 -24.47
N GLU A 5 16.66 -17.23 -24.32
CA GLU A 5 17.22 -18.55 -23.97
C GLU A 5 16.89 -18.96 -22.53
N ALA A 6 17.10 -18.05 -21.57
CA ALA A 6 16.74 -18.30 -20.17
C ALA A 6 15.23 -18.54 -20.02
N GLN A 7 14.39 -17.81 -20.78
CA GLN A 7 12.95 -17.99 -20.74
C GLN A 7 12.52 -19.41 -21.17
N ARG A 8 13.13 -19.96 -22.23
CA ARG A 8 12.84 -21.33 -22.68
C ARG A 8 13.19 -22.37 -21.63
N GLU A 9 14.34 -22.22 -20.97
CA GLU A 9 14.76 -23.13 -19.91
C GLU A 9 13.85 -23.03 -18.68
N PHE A 10 13.40 -21.82 -18.31
CA PHE A 10 12.43 -21.65 -17.24
C PHE A 10 11.06 -22.23 -17.57
N ASP A 11 10.58 -22.10 -18.81
CA ASP A 11 9.30 -22.68 -19.22
C ASP A 11 9.34 -24.21 -19.16
N ARG A 12 10.44 -24.82 -19.61
CA ARG A 12 10.68 -26.26 -19.46
C ARG A 12 10.75 -26.66 -17.99
N TRP A 13 11.48 -25.91 -17.17
CA TRP A 13 11.62 -26.21 -15.74
C TRP A 13 10.29 -26.12 -14.98
N ARG A 14 9.48 -25.09 -15.28
CA ARG A 14 8.16 -24.87 -14.66
C ARG A 14 7.24 -26.09 -14.84
N LEU A 15 7.26 -26.73 -16.02
CA LEU A 15 6.49 -27.94 -16.27
C LEU A 15 6.89 -29.05 -15.30
N THR A 16 8.18 -29.37 -15.21
CA THR A 16 8.71 -30.40 -14.32
C THR A 16 8.41 -30.09 -12.85
N TYR A 17 8.65 -28.84 -12.43
CA TYR A 17 8.41 -28.41 -11.05
C TYR A 17 6.94 -28.59 -10.66
N ASN A 18 6.01 -28.16 -11.51
CA ASN A 18 4.59 -28.20 -11.19
C ASN A 18 3.99 -29.61 -11.28
N THR A 19 4.50 -30.47 -12.17
CA THR A 19 3.83 -31.75 -12.54
C THR A 19 4.56 -33.02 -12.13
N VAL A 20 5.86 -32.95 -11.82
CA VAL A 20 6.68 -34.14 -11.54
C VAL A 20 7.31 -34.10 -10.15
N ARG A 21 7.74 -32.93 -9.68
CA ARG A 21 8.51 -32.82 -8.43
C ARG A 21 7.61 -33.01 -7.21
N PRO A 22 7.82 -34.06 -6.39
CA PRO A 22 7.07 -34.23 -5.14
C PRO A 22 7.59 -33.25 -4.09
N HIS A 23 6.67 -32.72 -3.26
CA HIS A 23 7.01 -31.84 -2.14
C HIS A 23 6.55 -32.47 -0.82
N GLU A 24 7.47 -32.63 0.14
CA GLU A 24 7.17 -33.21 1.46
C GLU A 24 6.06 -32.45 2.20
N ALA A 25 6.07 -31.12 2.14
CA ALA A 25 5.02 -30.27 2.72
C ALA A 25 3.62 -30.52 2.12
N LEU A 26 3.55 -31.19 0.96
CA LEU A 26 2.32 -31.58 0.28
C LEU A 26 2.07 -33.11 0.37
N GLY A 27 2.74 -33.82 1.29
CA GLY A 27 2.62 -35.27 1.42
C GLY A 27 3.14 -36.02 0.20
N MET A 28 4.23 -35.52 -0.40
CA MET A 28 4.81 -36.03 -1.66
C MET A 28 3.95 -35.81 -2.91
N ALA A 29 2.88 -35.01 -2.83
CA ALA A 29 2.15 -34.57 -4.01
C ALA A 29 2.91 -33.46 -4.77
N THR A 30 2.55 -33.27 -6.05
CA THR A 30 3.12 -32.22 -6.92
C THR A 30 2.34 -30.91 -6.79
N PRO A 31 2.95 -29.73 -6.99
CA PRO A 31 2.29 -28.44 -6.78
C PRO A 31 0.96 -28.26 -7.54
N ILE A 32 0.85 -28.81 -8.76
CA ILE A 32 -0.35 -28.65 -9.59
C ILE A 32 -1.60 -29.31 -8.99
N THR A 33 -1.46 -30.31 -8.12
CA THR A 33 -2.63 -30.98 -7.51
C THR A 33 -3.32 -30.11 -6.47
N ARG A 34 -2.59 -29.15 -5.88
CA ARG A 34 -3.10 -28.21 -4.88
C ARG A 34 -3.47 -26.86 -5.49
N TYR A 35 -2.80 -26.45 -6.57
CA TYR A 35 -3.08 -25.18 -7.22
C TYR A 35 -4.55 -25.08 -7.68
N ARG A 36 -5.17 -23.95 -7.34
CA ARG A 36 -6.47 -23.52 -7.84
C ARG A 36 -6.33 -22.09 -8.30
N THR A 37 -6.74 -21.80 -9.52
CA THR A 37 -6.81 -20.42 -10.02
C THR A 37 -7.74 -19.64 -9.10
N SER A 38 -7.34 -18.42 -8.74
CA SER A 38 -8.21 -17.50 -8.01
C SER A 38 -9.47 -17.24 -8.83
N GLU A 39 -10.65 -17.37 -8.20
CA GLU A 39 -11.92 -16.97 -8.81
C GLU A 39 -11.99 -15.45 -9.00
N ILE A 40 -11.24 -14.71 -8.19
CA ILE A 40 -11.10 -13.26 -8.30
C ILE A 40 -9.99 -12.95 -9.30
N ALA A 41 -10.37 -12.34 -10.43
CA ALA A 41 -9.42 -11.87 -11.42
C ALA A 41 -8.52 -10.78 -10.84
N TYR A 42 -7.25 -10.78 -11.27
CA TYR A 42 -6.34 -9.69 -10.94
C TYR A 42 -6.81 -8.40 -11.63
N PRO A 43 -7.08 -7.31 -10.90
CA PRO A 43 -7.50 -6.06 -11.53
C PRO A 43 -6.29 -5.36 -12.17
N GLU A 44 -6.37 -5.07 -13.47
CA GLU A 44 -5.34 -4.28 -14.17
C GLU A 44 -5.24 -2.84 -13.65
N VAL A 45 -6.36 -2.31 -13.15
CA VAL A 45 -6.46 -0.99 -12.54
C VAL A 45 -7.01 -1.14 -11.13
N LEU A 46 -6.24 -0.70 -10.14
CA LEU A 46 -6.69 -0.69 -8.76
C LEU A 46 -7.81 0.34 -8.57
N PRO A 47 -8.88 0.00 -7.84
CA PRO A 47 -9.91 0.97 -7.49
C PRO A 47 -9.31 2.09 -6.64
N GLN A 48 -9.85 3.30 -6.79
CA GLN A 48 -9.42 4.41 -5.94
C GLN A 48 -9.84 4.13 -4.49
N PRO A 49 -9.00 4.45 -3.49
CA PRO A 49 -9.38 4.34 -2.09
C PRO A 49 -10.63 5.18 -1.78
N GLU A 50 -11.61 4.54 -1.17
CA GLU A 50 -12.79 5.19 -0.61
C GLU A 50 -12.53 5.64 0.83
N TYR A 51 -13.13 6.76 1.22
CA TYR A 51 -12.99 7.38 2.53
C TYR A 51 -14.36 7.66 3.13
N LEU A 52 -14.42 7.82 4.45
CA LEU A 52 -15.69 8.15 5.11
C LEU A 52 -16.13 9.56 4.69
N ALA A 53 -17.44 9.79 4.68
CA ALA A 53 -18.00 11.12 4.38
C ALA A 53 -17.52 12.21 5.37
N SER A 54 -17.12 11.81 6.58
CA SER A 54 -16.55 12.69 7.60
C SER A 54 -15.05 12.95 7.42
N ASP A 55 -14.36 12.18 6.58
CA ASP A 55 -12.92 12.34 6.35
C ASP A 55 -12.66 13.52 5.42
N LYS A 56 -11.63 14.30 5.72
CA LYS A 56 -11.13 15.32 4.80
C LYS A 56 -10.11 14.71 3.86
N THR A 57 -10.45 14.58 2.59
CA THR A 57 -9.57 13.92 1.60
C THR A 57 -8.66 14.91 0.88
N TYR A 58 -7.36 14.60 0.82
CA TYR A 58 -6.35 15.39 0.10
C TYR A 58 -5.59 14.51 -0.89
N LYS A 59 -5.14 15.09 -2.01
CA LYS A 59 -4.21 14.43 -2.93
C LYS A 59 -2.79 14.83 -2.55
N VAL A 60 -1.90 13.86 -2.42
CA VAL A 60 -0.48 14.11 -2.14
C VAL A 60 0.20 14.64 -3.40
N ASP A 61 0.90 15.77 -3.26
CA ASP A 61 1.58 16.44 -4.37
C ASP A 61 2.88 15.73 -4.78
N LYS A 62 3.54 16.23 -5.85
CA LYS A 62 4.81 15.68 -6.36
C LYS A 62 5.97 15.80 -5.36
N ALA A 63 5.86 16.70 -4.38
CA ALA A 63 6.84 16.88 -3.31
C ALA A 63 6.52 16.03 -2.06
N ALA A 64 5.58 15.07 -2.19
CA ALA A 64 5.13 14.18 -1.12
C ALA A 64 4.43 14.90 0.05
N LEU A 65 3.78 16.03 -0.24
CA LEU A 65 3.15 16.92 0.74
C LEU A 65 1.64 17.01 0.53
N ILE A 66 0.93 17.37 1.60
CA ILE A 66 -0.42 17.93 1.55
C ILE A 66 -0.45 19.30 2.24
N THR A 67 -1.39 20.15 1.85
CA THR A 67 -1.68 21.40 2.56
C THR A 67 -2.97 21.24 3.35
N PHE A 68 -2.89 21.33 4.67
CA PHE A 68 -4.02 21.23 5.59
C PHE A 68 -4.01 22.44 6.53
N GLN A 69 -5.13 23.18 6.60
CA GLN A 69 -5.29 24.39 7.42
C GLN A 69 -4.11 25.38 7.30
N GLY A 70 -3.63 25.61 6.07
CA GLY A 70 -2.53 26.54 5.79
C GLY A 70 -1.12 26.02 6.11
N GLN A 71 -0.99 24.80 6.64
CA GLN A 71 0.30 24.15 6.95
C GLN A 71 0.59 23.01 5.97
N ARG A 72 1.89 22.74 5.72
CA ARG A 72 2.36 21.69 4.80
C ARG A 72 2.85 20.47 5.59
N PHE A 73 2.30 19.29 5.29
CA PHE A 73 2.63 18.03 5.94
C PHE A 73 3.18 17.00 4.95
N LYS A 74 4.36 16.46 5.23
CA LYS A 74 5.03 15.42 4.45
C LYS A 74 4.40 14.08 4.79
N ILE A 75 3.73 13.49 3.80
CA ILE A 75 3.06 12.18 3.91
C ILE A 75 4.03 11.05 3.57
N GLY A 76 4.85 11.24 2.52
CA GLY A 76 5.82 10.25 2.07
C GLY A 76 5.75 9.99 0.56
N ARG A 77 6.89 9.63 -0.04
CA ARG A 77 7.03 9.48 -1.50
C ARG A 77 6.16 8.36 -2.07
N ALA A 78 5.88 7.33 -1.29
CA ALA A 78 5.03 6.21 -1.68
C ALA A 78 3.59 6.64 -2.00
N PHE A 79 3.16 7.79 -1.47
CA PHE A 79 1.80 8.29 -1.61
C PHE A 79 1.64 9.37 -2.67
N ILE A 80 2.70 9.74 -3.41
CA ILE A 80 2.61 10.78 -4.46
C ILE A 80 1.50 10.42 -5.47
N GLY A 81 0.59 11.36 -5.70
CA GLY A 81 -0.56 11.16 -6.59
C GLY A 81 -1.73 10.38 -5.99
N GLN A 82 -1.54 9.75 -4.83
CA GLN A 82 -2.60 9.08 -4.07
C GLN A 82 -3.46 10.09 -3.32
N ARG A 83 -4.71 9.70 -3.06
CA ARG A 83 -5.58 10.39 -2.11
C ARG A 83 -5.33 9.80 -0.72
N ILE A 84 -5.41 10.66 0.30
CA ILE A 84 -5.34 10.31 1.72
C ILE A 84 -6.52 10.95 2.44
N GLY A 85 -7.02 10.31 3.49
CA GLY A 85 -8.07 10.84 4.37
C GLY A 85 -7.46 11.39 5.65
N LEU A 86 -7.96 12.53 6.12
CA LEU A 86 -7.70 13.05 7.46
C LEU A 86 -8.96 12.91 8.31
N ARG A 87 -8.83 12.19 9.43
CA ARG A 87 -9.92 11.95 10.39
C ARG A 87 -9.59 12.62 11.73
N PRO A 88 -10.51 13.38 12.34
CA PRO A 88 -10.26 13.94 13.66
C PRO A 88 -10.13 12.81 14.69
N THR A 89 -9.20 12.96 15.61
CA THR A 89 -9.13 12.09 16.79
C THR A 89 -10.01 12.63 17.91
N LEU A 90 -10.04 11.92 19.05
CA LEU A 90 -10.66 12.44 20.29
C LEU A 90 -9.89 13.63 20.89
N MET A 91 -8.62 13.81 20.51
CA MET A 91 -7.82 14.95 20.95
C MET A 91 -7.95 16.09 19.95
N ASP A 92 -8.46 17.23 20.41
CA ASP A 92 -8.60 18.42 19.56
C ASP A 92 -7.24 18.85 18.99
N GLY A 93 -7.25 19.27 17.73
CA GLY A 93 -6.06 19.60 16.97
C GLY A 93 -5.25 18.40 16.48
N VAL A 94 -5.58 17.15 16.84
CA VAL A 94 -4.86 15.96 16.35
C VAL A 94 -5.73 15.18 15.35
N TRP A 95 -5.14 14.88 14.20
CA TRP A 95 -5.78 14.21 13.08
C TRP A 95 -5.03 12.94 12.70
N THR A 96 -5.75 11.84 12.47
CA THR A 96 -5.20 10.62 11.90
C THR A 96 -5.20 10.70 10.37
N VAL A 97 -4.12 10.25 9.76
CA VAL A 97 -3.89 10.14 8.32
C VAL A 97 -4.15 8.71 7.88
N TRP A 98 -5.04 8.54 6.91
CA TRP A 98 -5.47 7.24 6.39
C TRP A 98 -5.15 7.11 4.90
N PHE A 99 -4.58 5.97 4.50
CA PHE A 99 -4.51 5.54 3.11
C PHE A 99 -5.34 4.27 2.94
N SER A 100 -6.44 4.35 2.18
CA SER A 100 -7.45 3.30 2.16
C SER A 100 -7.86 2.95 3.61
N ARG A 101 -7.85 1.67 3.96
CA ARG A 101 -8.15 1.16 5.31
C ARG A 101 -6.98 1.24 6.30
N PHE A 102 -5.84 1.77 5.90
CA PHE A 102 -4.62 1.75 6.71
C PHE A 102 -4.38 3.11 7.35
N GLU A 103 -4.19 3.13 8.66
CA GLU A 103 -3.64 4.27 9.36
C GLU A 103 -2.15 4.38 9.02
N ILE A 104 -1.75 5.52 8.47
CA ILE A 104 -0.37 5.81 8.07
C ILE A 104 0.26 6.94 8.89
N GLY A 105 -0.54 7.60 9.73
CA GLY A 105 -0.06 8.21 10.95
C GLY A 105 -0.86 9.39 11.45
N THR A 106 -0.23 10.35 12.12
CA THR A 106 -0.91 11.49 12.77
C THR A 106 -0.33 12.85 12.40
N ILE A 107 -1.20 13.86 12.37
CA ILE A 107 -0.89 15.28 12.23
C ILE A 107 -1.33 15.97 13.52
N ASP A 108 -0.39 16.57 14.23
CA ASP A 108 -0.68 17.40 15.41
C ASP A 108 -0.67 18.89 15.03
N MET A 109 -1.83 19.51 14.92
CA MET A 109 -1.96 20.93 14.59
C MET A 109 -1.56 21.86 15.74
N ARG A 110 -1.39 21.35 16.96
CA ARG A 110 -1.06 22.14 18.17
C ARG A 110 0.41 22.51 18.21
N THR A 111 1.28 21.71 17.58
CA THR A 111 2.71 22.03 17.53
C THR A 111 2.98 23.09 16.47
N THR A 112 3.26 24.32 16.89
CA THR A 112 3.51 25.43 15.96
C THR A 112 4.95 25.42 15.45
N GLY A 113 5.12 25.26 14.14
CA GLY A 113 6.39 25.45 13.43
C GLY A 113 6.14 26.23 12.14
N ALA A 114 5.97 27.55 12.24
CA ALA A 114 5.66 28.40 11.10
C ALA A 114 6.76 28.29 10.03
N GLY A 115 6.39 27.93 8.80
CA GLY A 115 7.30 27.88 7.64
C GLY A 115 8.06 26.57 7.41
N MET A 116 7.89 25.55 8.25
CA MET A 116 8.63 24.28 8.14
C MET A 116 7.73 23.13 7.66
N THR A 117 8.24 22.28 6.78
CA THR A 117 7.57 21.04 6.37
C THR A 117 7.56 20.06 7.54
N ARG A 118 6.37 19.62 7.97
CA ARG A 118 6.20 18.73 9.14
C ARG A 118 5.94 17.31 8.68
N SER A 119 6.56 16.31 9.29
CA SER A 119 6.30 14.91 8.95
C SER A 119 5.09 14.39 9.71
N VAL A 120 4.34 13.50 9.08
CA VAL A 120 3.36 12.65 9.77
C VAL A 120 4.11 11.74 10.74
N THR A 121 3.65 11.67 11.99
CA THR A 121 4.27 10.88 13.05
C THR A 121 3.37 9.74 13.49
N HIS A 122 3.97 8.65 13.95
CA HIS A 122 3.33 7.41 14.45
C HIS A 122 2.64 6.58 13.37
N VAL A 123 3.12 5.36 13.11
CA VAL A 123 2.38 4.32 12.36
C VAL A 123 2.03 3.26 13.41
N PRO A 124 0.75 2.91 13.62
CA PRO A 124 0.42 1.86 14.57
C PRO A 124 1.11 0.55 14.16
N GLU A 125 1.78 -0.12 15.11
CA GLU A 125 2.46 -1.41 14.88
C GLU A 125 1.47 -2.59 14.75
N HIS A 126 0.17 -2.32 14.83
CA HIS A 126 -0.87 -3.34 14.77
C HIS A 126 -1.55 -3.33 13.40
N LEU A 127 -1.08 -4.25 12.53
CA LEU A 127 -1.81 -4.76 11.36
C LEU A 127 -2.32 -6.17 11.64
#